data_AF-A0A1V6A7J6-F1
#
_entry.id   AF-A0A1V6A7J6-F1
#
_cell.length_a   1.000
_cell.length_b   1.000
_cell.length_c   1.000
_cell.angle_alpha   90.00
_cell.angle_beta   90.00
_cell.angle_gamma   90.00
#
_symmetry.space_group_name_H-M   'P 1'
#
loop_
_entity.id
_entity.type
_entity.pdbx_description
1 polymer ?
#
loop_
_entity_poly.entity_id
_entity_poly.type
_entity_poly.pdbx_seq_one_letter_code
_entity_poly.pdbx_strand_id
1 'polypeptide(L)'
;MSPDIDGLGLIIDFSGNITGITTDYWSQFHHELHTLPFALFIAVISAYCARGRKLLIGCSSFLMFHLHLLCDIVGSKGPDGYQWPIPYLSPLYTEINLSVPWQWELNAWQNIVIAIIFFVITYKLIKIKGESPLELVSKRMNRALVKIVKKETV
;
A
#
# COMPACT_ATOMS: atom_id res chain seq x y z
N MET A 1 5.96 5.01 -3.98
CA MET A 1 4.68 4.94 -3.24
C MET A 1 4.26 3.49 -3.01
N SER A 2 5.17 2.57 -2.68
CA SER A 2 4.76 1.24 -2.22
C SER A 2 5.37 1.05 -0.84
N PRO A 3 4.69 1.50 0.23
CA PRO A 3 5.08 1.14 1.60
C PRO A 3 5.22 -0.39 1.71
N ASP A 4 4.29 -1.13 1.11
CA ASP A 4 4.24 -2.61 1.16
C ASP A 4 5.19 -3.32 0.17
N ILE A 5 6.34 -2.75 -0.17
CA ILE A 5 7.32 -3.49 -1.00
C ILE A 5 7.85 -4.73 -0.26
N ASP A 6 7.79 -4.73 1.06
CA ASP A 6 8.02 -5.88 1.95
C ASP A 6 6.91 -6.95 1.87
N GLY A 7 5.76 -6.63 1.27
CA GLY A 7 4.68 -7.56 0.96
C GLY A 7 5.07 -8.68 -0.02
N LEU A 8 6.25 -8.60 -0.66
CA LEU A 8 6.80 -9.68 -1.49
C LEU A 8 7.00 -10.99 -0.71
N GLY A 9 7.12 -10.92 0.62
CA GLY A 9 7.13 -12.10 1.51
C GLY A 9 5.93 -13.02 1.27
N LEU A 10 4.73 -12.47 0.96
CA LEU A 10 3.53 -13.27 0.67
C LEU A 10 3.71 -14.19 -0.54
N ILE A 11 4.42 -13.73 -1.56
CA ILE A 11 4.65 -14.53 -2.78
C ILE A 11 5.57 -15.72 -2.43
N ILE A 12 6.60 -15.47 -1.63
CA ILE A 12 7.54 -16.50 -1.19
C ILE A 12 6.81 -17.52 -0.31
N ASP A 13 6.08 -17.05 0.72
CA ASP A 13 5.34 -17.92 1.64
C ASP A 13 4.28 -18.77 0.91
N PHE A 14 3.57 -18.18 -0.06
CA PHE A 14 2.62 -18.92 -0.90
C PHE A 14 3.32 -19.98 -1.77
N SER A 15 4.46 -19.65 -2.37
CA SER A 15 5.24 -20.60 -3.17
C SER A 15 5.88 -21.72 -2.34
N GLY A 16 6.28 -21.39 -1.10
CA GLY A 16 6.80 -22.33 -0.11
C GLY A 16 5.76 -23.37 0.28
N ASN A 17 4.52 -22.94 0.53
CA ASN A 17 3.40 -23.83 0.83
C ASN A 17 3.09 -24.82 -0.32
N ILE A 18 3.36 -24.44 -1.58
CA ILE A 18 3.21 -25.34 -2.74
C ILE A 18 4.37 -26.34 -2.84
N THR A 19 5.58 -25.92 -2.46
CA THR A 19 6.82 -26.72 -2.58
C THR A 19 7.14 -27.54 -1.33
N GLY A 20 6.38 -27.36 -0.25
CA GLY A 20 6.56 -28.04 1.04
C GLY A 20 7.56 -27.38 1.99
N ILE A 21 8.05 -26.18 1.66
CA ILE A 21 8.95 -25.38 2.50
C ILE A 21 8.11 -24.27 3.15
N THR A 22 7.79 -24.40 4.43
CA THR A 22 7.04 -23.37 5.16
C THR A 22 7.95 -22.20 5.54
N THR A 23 7.68 -21.01 4.99
CA THR A 23 8.30 -19.74 5.40
C THR A 23 7.22 -18.80 5.95
N ASP A 24 7.64 -17.83 6.77
CA ASP A 24 6.76 -16.83 7.39
C ASP A 24 7.34 -15.42 7.20
N TYR A 25 7.88 -15.17 6.00
CA TYR A 25 8.61 -13.93 5.72
C TYR A 25 7.70 -12.72 5.70
N TRP A 26 6.44 -12.89 5.27
CA TRP A 26 5.49 -11.79 5.35
C TRP A 26 5.23 -11.39 6.80
N SER A 27 4.90 -12.32 7.69
CA SER A 27 4.62 -11.94 9.08
C SER A 27 5.85 -11.40 9.81
N GLN A 28 7.05 -11.85 9.46
CA GLN A 28 8.29 -11.39 10.09
C GLN A 28 8.71 -10.00 9.63
N PHE A 29 8.64 -9.71 8.33
CA PHE A 29 9.30 -8.53 7.76
C PHE A 29 8.35 -7.41 7.33
N HIS A 30 7.03 -7.66 7.23
CA HIS A 30 6.09 -6.72 6.61
C HIS A 30 5.92 -5.37 7.32
N HIS A 31 6.32 -5.22 8.59
CA HIS A 31 6.27 -3.93 9.29
C HIS A 31 7.64 -3.28 9.52
N GLU A 32 8.72 -3.89 9.03
CA GLU A 32 10.07 -3.32 9.20
C GLU A 32 10.27 -2.03 8.40
N LEU A 33 9.53 -1.86 7.30
CA LEU A 33 9.62 -0.66 6.47
C LEU A 33 8.57 0.39 6.84
N HIS A 34 7.68 0.13 7.80
CA HIS A 34 6.61 1.05 8.23
C HIS A 34 7.13 2.09 9.24
N THR A 35 8.28 2.68 8.91
CA THR A 35 9.05 3.55 9.81
C THR A 35 9.15 4.97 9.24
N LEU A 36 9.31 5.96 10.12
CA LEU A 36 9.54 7.35 9.72
C LEU A 36 10.78 7.52 8.83
N PRO A 37 11.94 6.90 9.11
CA PRO A 37 13.09 6.95 8.20
C PRO A 37 12.76 6.45 6.79
N PHE A 38 11.99 5.36 6.67
CA PHE A 38 11.58 4.85 5.36
C PHE A 38 10.58 5.78 4.66
N ALA A 39 9.63 6.37 5.41
CA ALA A 39 8.72 7.38 4.88
C ALA A 39 9.47 8.57 4.27
N LEU A 40 10.50 9.07 4.97
CA LEU A 40 11.39 10.14 4.50
C LEU A 40 12.18 9.70 3.28
N PHE A 41 12.74 8.49 3.29
CA PHE A 41 13.46 7.93 2.16
C PHE A 41 12.58 7.90 0.90
N ILE A 42 11.36 7.35 0.99
CA ILE A 42 10.41 7.31 -0.13
C ILE A 42 10.04 8.72 -0.61
N ALA A 43 9.85 9.67 0.29
CA ALA A 43 9.55 11.06 -0.07
C ALA A 43 10.71 11.71 -0.84
N VAL A 44 11.95 11.54 -0.38
CA VAL A 44 13.16 12.07 -1.04
C VAL A 44 13.36 11.45 -2.41
N ILE A 45 13.26 10.12 -2.52
CA ILE A 45 13.40 9.41 -3.80
C ILE A 45 12.31 9.87 -4.79
N SER A 46 11.06 9.99 -4.33
CA SER A 46 9.96 10.45 -5.19
C SER A 46 10.18 11.89 -5.67
N ALA A 47 10.65 12.78 -4.80
CA ALA A 47 11.02 14.14 -5.16
C ALA A 47 12.23 14.22 -6.11
N TYR A 48 13.20 13.31 -5.96
CA TYR A 48 14.38 13.24 -6.82
C TYR A 48 14.02 12.76 -8.23
N CYS A 49 13.22 11.70 -8.34
CA CYS A 49 12.77 11.14 -9.63
C CYS A 49 11.76 12.05 -10.36
N ALA A 50 11.15 13.01 -9.67
CA ALA A 50 10.22 13.95 -10.25
C ALA A 50 10.90 14.90 -11.26
N ARG A 51 10.37 14.94 -12.49
CA ARG A 51 10.81 15.90 -13.53
C ARG A 51 10.43 17.35 -13.24
N GLY A 52 9.45 17.59 -12.36
CA GLY A 52 8.99 18.91 -11.95
C GLY A 52 8.14 18.84 -10.68
N ARG A 53 7.89 19.98 -10.02
CA ARG A 53 7.13 20.07 -8.76
C ARG A 53 7.65 19.12 -7.67
N LYS A 54 8.98 19.01 -7.54
CA LYS A 54 9.67 18.05 -6.66
C LYS A 54 9.15 18.06 -5.23
N LEU A 55 9.00 19.25 -4.64
CA LEU A 55 8.49 19.41 -3.27
C LEU A 55 7.06 18.87 -3.14
N LEU A 56 6.17 19.21 -4.08
CA LEU A 56 4.80 18.72 -4.07
C LEU A 56 4.75 17.19 -4.14
N ILE A 57 5.57 16.57 -4.99
CA ILE A 57 5.61 15.12 -5.15
C ILE A 57 6.20 14.43 -3.91
N GLY A 58 7.27 14.99 -3.33
CA GLY A 58 7.83 14.51 -2.07
C GLY A 58 6.82 14.58 -0.93
N CYS A 59 6.19 15.74 -0.72
CA CYS A 59 5.16 15.92 0.30
C CYS A 59 3.94 15.04 0.08
N SER A 60 3.48 14.87 -1.18
CA SER A 60 2.37 13.97 -1.49
C SER A 60 2.73 12.53 -1.19
N SER A 61 3.95 12.10 -1.52
CA SER A 61 4.43 10.73 -1.23
C SER A 61 4.52 10.48 0.27
N PHE A 62 5.05 11.45 1.02
CA PHE A 62 5.10 11.40 2.49
C PHE A 62 3.70 11.31 3.09
N LEU A 63 2.76 12.15 2.64
CA LEU A 63 1.38 12.15 3.11
C LEU A 63 0.68 10.82 2.81
N MET A 64 0.85 10.29 1.59
CA MET A 64 0.23 9.00 1.22
C MET A 64 0.82 7.84 2.02
N PHE A 65 2.12 7.88 2.35
CA PHE A 65 2.73 6.91 3.25
C PHE A 65 2.09 6.96 4.65
N HIS A 66 1.86 8.14 5.21
CA HIS A 66 1.22 8.26 6.52
C HIS A 66 -0.26 7.89 6.50
N LEU A 67 -0.96 8.17 5.40
CA LEU A 67 -2.33 7.71 5.21
C LEU A 67 -2.38 6.17 5.19
N HIS A 68 -1.41 5.52 4.55
CA HIS A 68 -1.24 4.07 4.60
C HIS A 68 -1.04 3.56 6.03
N LEU A 69 -0.07 4.12 6.78
CA LEU A 69 0.15 3.74 8.17
C LEU A 69 -1.10 3.94 9.05
N LEU A 70 -1.88 4.99 8.78
CA LEU A 70 -3.12 5.24 9.49
C LEU A 70 -4.14 4.12 9.21
N CYS A 71 -4.27 3.67 7.96
CA CYS A 71 -5.12 2.53 7.62
C CYS A 71 -4.67 1.26 8.35
N ASP A 72 -3.36 1.01 8.44
CA ASP A 72 -2.83 -0.15 9.16
C ASP A 72 -3.14 -0.07 10.67
N ILE A 73 -2.81 1.05 11.31
CA ILE A 73 -3.08 1.25 12.76
C ILE A 73 -4.56 1.04 13.08
N VAL A 74 -5.45 1.46 12.19
CA VAL A 74 -6.89 1.48 12.43
C VAL A 74 -7.56 0.15 12.06
N GLY A 75 -7.07 -0.53 11.03
CA GLY A 75 -7.84 -1.57 10.35
C GLY A 75 -7.10 -2.80 9.87
N SER A 76 -5.89 -3.11 10.38
CA SER A 76 -5.14 -4.30 9.97
C SER A 76 -5.08 -5.42 11.02
N LYS A 77 -5.97 -5.43 12.03
CA LYS A 77 -5.93 -6.47 13.07
C LYS A 77 -6.07 -7.87 12.45
N GLY A 78 -5.19 -8.77 12.85
CA GLY A 78 -5.13 -10.14 12.38
C GLY A 78 -6.34 -10.97 12.80
N PRO A 79 -6.62 -12.08 12.10
CA PRO A 79 -7.72 -12.99 12.44
C PRO A 79 -7.50 -13.71 13.78
N ASP A 80 -6.26 -13.77 14.25
CA ASP A 80 -5.83 -14.24 15.57
C ASP A 80 -6.01 -13.19 16.68
N GLY A 81 -6.46 -11.97 16.32
CA GLY A 81 -6.62 -10.85 17.23
C GLY A 81 -5.35 -10.03 17.46
N TYR A 82 -4.24 -10.37 16.82
CA TYR A 82 -3.00 -9.62 16.93
C TYR A 82 -3.14 -8.23 16.30
N GLN A 83 -2.65 -7.19 16.97
CA GLN A 83 -2.86 -5.79 16.55
C GLN A 83 -1.84 -5.27 15.54
N TRP A 84 -0.87 -6.10 15.12
CA TRP A 84 0.14 -5.72 14.12
C TRP A 84 0.74 -4.33 14.38
N PRO A 85 1.46 -4.15 15.51
CA PRO A 85 2.02 -2.86 15.86
C PRO A 85 3.00 -2.32 14.81
N ILE A 86 3.06 -0.99 14.67
CA ILE A 86 3.96 -0.31 13.75
C ILE A 86 5.16 0.26 14.50
N PRO A 87 6.40 -0.17 14.21
CA PRO A 87 7.61 0.30 14.87
C PRO A 87 8.07 1.66 14.30
N TYR A 88 7.21 2.68 14.36
CA TYR A 88 7.35 3.93 13.60
C TYR A 88 8.68 4.66 13.81
N LEU A 89 9.28 4.55 14.99
CA LEU A 89 10.56 5.20 15.34
C LEU A 89 11.79 4.28 15.18
N SER A 90 11.60 3.05 14.71
CA SER A 90 12.71 2.14 14.39
C SER A 90 13.59 2.72 13.28
N PRO A 91 14.93 2.53 13.32
CA PRO A 91 15.69 1.76 14.32
C PRO A 91 16.15 2.58 15.54
N LEU A 92 15.75 3.86 15.66
CA LEU A 92 16.20 4.72 16.76
C LEU A 92 15.55 4.34 18.10
N TYR A 93 14.28 3.94 18.06
CA TYR A 93 13.53 3.45 19.22
C TYR A 93 12.71 2.23 18.82
N THR A 94 13.18 1.04 19.21
CA THR A 94 12.54 -0.25 18.90
C THR A 94 11.39 -0.58 19.85
N GLU A 95 11.39 0.00 21.05
CA GLU A 95 10.36 -0.25 22.07
C GLU A 95 9.04 0.49 21.82
N ILE A 96 9.07 1.55 20.98
CA ILE A 96 7.91 2.40 20.72
C ILE A 96 7.19 1.89 19.48
N ASN A 97 6.05 1.25 19.75
CA ASN A 97 5.23 0.60 18.75
C ASN A 97 3.82 1.21 18.75
N LEU A 98 3.38 1.70 17.59
CA LEU A 98 2.06 2.30 17.43
C LEU A 98 1.02 1.20 17.22
N SER A 99 0.02 1.17 18.10
CA SER A 99 -1.17 0.34 18.01
C SER A 99 -2.30 1.04 18.75
N VAL A 100 -3.55 0.69 18.43
CA VAL A 100 -4.73 1.25 19.12
C VAL A 100 -5.64 0.13 19.62
N PRO A 101 -6.20 0.23 20.84
CA PRO A 101 -7.02 -0.84 21.42
C PRO A 101 -8.28 -1.18 20.61
N TRP A 102 -8.78 -0.23 19.82
CA TRP A 102 -10.01 -0.32 19.04
C TRP A 102 -9.78 -0.68 17.57
N GLN A 103 -8.55 -1.10 17.21
CA GLN A 103 -8.24 -1.52 15.84
C GLN A 103 -9.19 -2.63 15.40
N TRP A 104 -9.79 -2.44 14.22
CA TRP A 104 -10.70 -3.42 13.64
C TRP A 104 -9.96 -4.41 12.74
N GLU A 105 -10.63 -5.51 12.43
CA GLU A 105 -10.09 -6.61 11.63
C GLU A 105 -9.85 -6.20 10.17
N LEU A 106 -8.84 -6.79 9.54
CA LEU A 106 -8.52 -6.51 8.14
C LEU A 106 -9.72 -6.71 7.19
N ASN A 107 -10.56 -7.70 7.46
CA ASN A 107 -11.76 -8.02 6.70
C ASN A 107 -13.05 -7.34 7.21
N ALA A 108 -12.95 -6.36 8.12
CA ALA A 108 -14.10 -5.67 8.66
C ALA A 108 -14.84 -4.84 7.59
N TRP A 109 -16.13 -4.61 7.79
CA TRP A 109 -16.99 -3.92 6.81
C TRP A 109 -16.50 -2.50 6.49
N GLN A 110 -15.84 -1.82 7.43
CA GLN A 110 -15.24 -0.50 7.24
C GLN A 110 -14.23 -0.53 6.08
N ASN A 111 -13.32 -1.50 6.08
CA ASN A 111 -12.31 -1.65 5.04
C ASN A 111 -12.96 -1.99 3.69
N ILE A 112 -14.01 -2.82 3.69
CA ILE A 112 -14.77 -3.16 2.49
C ILE A 112 -15.42 -1.91 1.88
N VAL A 113 -16.06 -1.07 2.71
CA VAL A 113 -16.68 0.18 2.24
C VAL A 113 -15.64 1.15 1.69
N ILE A 114 -14.50 1.31 2.38
CA ILE A 114 -13.39 2.16 1.92
C ILE A 114 -12.86 1.65 0.56
N ALA A 115 -12.66 0.34 0.42
CA ALA A 115 -12.20 -0.27 -0.83
C ALA A 115 -13.19 -0.03 -1.97
N ILE A 116 -14.50 -0.19 -1.74
CA ILE A 116 -15.54 0.08 -2.74
C ILE A 116 -15.52 1.56 -3.16
N ILE A 117 -15.38 2.49 -2.22
CA ILE A 117 -15.30 3.92 -2.52
C ILE A 117 -14.09 4.22 -3.42
N PHE A 118 -12.90 3.71 -3.07
CA PHE A 118 -11.70 3.90 -3.90
C PHE A 118 -11.82 3.23 -5.26
N PHE A 119 -12.47 2.08 -5.36
CA PHE A 119 -12.74 1.42 -6.63
C PHE A 119 -13.66 2.28 -7.52
N VAL A 120 -14.73 2.83 -6.96
CA VAL A 120 -15.65 3.74 -7.68
C VAL A 120 -14.94 5.02 -8.13
N ILE A 121 -14.11 5.62 -7.27
CA ILE A 121 -13.31 6.80 -7.61
C ILE A 121 -12.36 6.45 -8.76
N THR A 122 -11.64 5.34 -8.67
CA THR A 122 -10.70 4.89 -9.71
C THR A 122 -11.42 4.67 -11.03
N TYR A 123 -12.57 3.99 -11.01
CA TYR A 123 -13.41 3.80 -12.20
C TYR A 123 -13.84 5.14 -12.83
N LYS A 124 -14.28 6.11 -12.02
CA LYS A 124 -14.62 7.46 -12.50
C LYS A 124 -13.42 8.18 -13.10
N LEU A 125 -12.24 8.07 -12.49
CA LEU A 125 -11.00 8.66 -13.02
C LEU A 125 -10.61 8.05 -14.36
N ILE A 126 -10.74 6.73 -14.53
CA ILE A 126 -10.50 6.06 -15.81
C ILE A 126 -11.45 6.62 -16.89
N LYS A 127 -12.74 6.82 -16.57
CA LYS A 127 -13.70 7.40 -17.51
C LYS A 127 -13.37 8.84 -17.91
N ILE A 128 -13.07 9.68 -16.92
CA ILE A 128 -12.88 11.13 -17.13
C ILE A 128 -11.51 11.42 -17.75
N LYS A 129 -10.44 10.82 -17.20
CA LYS A 129 -9.05 11.13 -17.56
C LYS A 129 -8.43 10.13 -18.53
N GLY A 130 -8.97 8.92 -18.64
CA GLY A 130 -8.34 7.86 -19.46
C GLY A 130 -7.04 7.31 -18.86
N GLU A 131 -6.86 7.46 -17.55
CA GLU A 131 -5.68 7.02 -16.81
C GLU A 131 -6.11 5.99 -15.75
N SER A 132 -5.31 4.94 -15.58
CA SER A 132 -5.51 3.89 -14.59
C SER A 132 -4.19 3.56 -13.90
N PRO A 133 -4.21 2.88 -12.74
CA PRO A 133 -2.97 2.43 -12.08
C PRO A 133 -2.07 1.59 -13.00
N LEU A 134 -2.63 0.91 -14.00
CA LEU A 134 -1.87 0.12 -14.97
C LEU A 134 -0.94 0.97 -15.84
N GLU A 135 -1.15 2.29 -15.92
CA GLU A 135 -0.23 3.18 -16.63
C GLU A 135 1.20 3.13 -16.06
N LEU A 136 1.32 2.92 -14.74
CA LEU A 136 2.61 2.80 -14.06
C LEU A 136 3.40 1.55 -14.49
N VAL A 137 2.69 0.50 -14.92
CA VAL A 137 3.28 -0.79 -15.30
C VAL A 137 3.38 -0.93 -16.82
N SER A 138 2.32 -0.60 -17.55
CA SER A 138 2.24 -0.78 -18.99
C SER A 138 1.20 0.14 -19.64
N LYS A 139 1.69 1.01 -20.53
CA LYS A 139 0.81 1.85 -21.38
C LYS A 139 -0.14 1.04 -22.25
N ARG A 140 0.24 -0.18 -22.66
CA ARG A 140 -0.63 -1.08 -23.44
C ARG A 140 -1.81 -1.54 -22.59
N MET A 141 -1.55 -1.97 -21.36
CA MET A 141 -2.60 -2.43 -20.43
C MET A 141 -3.52 -1.28 -20.04
N ASN A 142 -2.98 -0.09 -19.77
CA ASN A 142 -3.80 1.11 -19.52
C ASN A 142 -4.78 1.37 -20.68
N ARG A 143 -4.29 1.39 -21.93
CA ARG A 143 -5.15 1.61 -23.11
C ARG A 143 -6.23 0.54 -23.25
N ALA A 144 -5.88 -0.74 -23.02
CA ALA A 144 -6.84 -1.83 -23.10
C ALA A 144 -7.96 -1.67 -22.05
N LEU A 145 -7.60 -1.36 -20.80
CA LEU A 145 -8.57 -1.15 -19.72
C LEU A 145 -9.47 0.07 -19.99
N VAL A 146 -8.89 1.19 -20.42
CA VAL A 146 -9.63 2.42 -20.74
C VAL A 146 -10.66 2.17 -21.85
N LYS A 147 -10.30 1.45 -22.91
CA LYS A 147 -11.23 1.06 -23.99
C LYS A 147 -12.42 0.27 -23.47
N ILE A 148 -12.17 -0.74 -22.63
CA ILE A 148 -13.22 -1.56 -22.01
C ILE A 148 -14.15 -0.69 -21.16
N VAL A 149 -13.59 0.17 -20.30
CA VAL A 149 -14.37 1.03 -19.39
C VAL A 149 -15.19 2.09 -20.14
N LYS A 150 -14.64 2.65 -21.22
CA LYS A 150 -15.33 3.63 -22.06
C LYS A 150 -16.29 2.99 -23.08
N LYS A 151 -16.30 1.66 -23.19
CA LYS A 151 -17.07 0.90 -24.19
C LYS A 151 -16.76 1.34 -25.64
N GLU A 152 -15.53 1.75 -25.90
CA GLU A 152 -15.04 2.00 -27.26
C GLU A 152 -14.76 0.63 -27.90
N THR A 153 -15.64 0.18 -28.80
CA THR A 153 -15.56 -1.11 -29.49
C THR A 153 -14.30 -1.23 -30.34
N VAL A 154 -13.79 -2.47 -30.45
CA VAL A 154 -12.64 -2.90 -31.29
C VAL A 154 -12.90 -2.63 -32.76
#